data_AF-A0A944BGE7-F1
#
_entry.id   AF-A0A944BGE7-F1
#
_cell.length_a   1.000
_cell.length_b   1.000
_cell.length_c   1.000
_cell.angle_alpha   90.00
_cell.angle_beta   90.00
_cell.angle_gamma   90.00
#
_symmetry.space_group_name_H-M   'P 1'
#
loop_
_entity.id
_entity.type
_entity.pdbx_description
1 polymer ?
#
loop_
_entity_poly.entity_id
_entity_poly.type
_entity_poly.pdbx_seq_one_letter_code
_entity_poly.pdbx_strand_id
1 'polypeptide(L)' 'MFKTILPAFIVSLALLLVAIFAMAYRALFIKGGKFPNTHIGASRAMKDRGITCATSQDREARSNIKKK' A
#
# COMPACT_ATOMS: atom_id res chain seq x y z
N MET A 1 20.96 -34.59 4.05
CA MET A 1 20.58 -33.44 3.20
C MET A 1 19.08 -33.16 3.23
N PHE A 2 18.20 -34.07 2.84
CA PHE A 2 16.73 -33.84 2.86
C PHE A 2 16.10 -33.63 4.25
N LYS A 3 16.69 -34.23 5.29
CA LYS A 3 16.16 -34.22 6.67
C LYS A 3 16.19 -32.83 7.33
N THR A 4 17.06 -31.91 6.87
CA THR A 4 17.16 -30.52 7.34
C THR A 4 16.43 -29.53 6.42
N ILE A 5 16.27 -29.86 5.13
CA ILE A 5 15.58 -29.02 4.15
C ILE A 5 14.07 -28.98 4.41
N LEU A 6 13.47 -30.13 4.73
CA LEU A 6 12.03 -30.22 5.00
C LEU A 6 11.57 -29.35 6.18
N PRO A 7 12.18 -29.38 7.38
CA PRO A 7 11.79 -28.50 8.47
C PRO A 7 12.04 -27.03 8.16
N ALA A 8 13.13 -26.68 7.46
CA ALA A 8 13.40 -25.30 7.06
C ALA A 8 12.31 -24.75 6.13
N PHE A 9 11.84 -25.56 5.19
CA PHE A 9 10.75 -25.21 4.28
C PHE A 9 9.41 -25.03 5.01
N ILE A 10 9.11 -25.90 5.98
CA ILE A 10 7.89 -25.79 6.78
C ILE A 10 7.92 -24.50 7.61
N VAL A 11 9.06 -24.20 8.25
CA VAL A 11 9.23 -22.98 9.04
C VAL A 11 9.11 -21.73 8.17
N SER A 12 9.73 -21.72 6.99
CA SER A 12 9.65 -20.56 6.08
C SER A 12 8.23 -20.34 5.56
N LEU A 13 7.52 -21.41 5.22
CA LEU A 13 6.12 -21.34 4.78
C LEU A 13 5.21 -20.83 5.91
N ALA A 14 5.40 -21.33 7.14
CA ALA A 14 4.66 -20.85 8.31
C ALA A 14 4.89 -19.34 8.55
N LEU A 15 6.14 -18.89 8.48
CA LEU A 15 6.50 -17.47 8.61
C LEU A 15 5.85 -16.60 7.52
N LEU A 16 5.87 -17.07 6.27
CA LEU A 16 5.23 -16.37 5.16
C LEU A 16 3.73 -16.20 5.38
N LEU A 17 3.05 -17.28 5.80
CA LEU A 17 1.62 -17.25 6.08
C LEU A 17 1.31 -16.26 7.21
N VAL A 18 2.05 -16.33 8.32
CA VAL A 18 1.90 -15.39 9.43
C VAL A 18 2.07 -13.94 8.96
N ALA A 19 3.06 -13.65 8.12
CA ALA A 19 3.27 -12.30 7.58
C ALA A 19 2.09 -11.82 6.72
N ILE A 20 1.55 -12.69 5.86
CA ILE A 20 0.39 -12.36 5.02
C ILE A 20 -0.84 -12.10 5.89
N PHE A 21 -1.11 -12.96 6.89
CA PHE A 21 -2.24 -12.78 7.82
C PHE A 21 -2.09 -11.51 8.65
N ALA A 22 -0.88 -11.18 9.11
CA ALA A 22 -0.62 -9.94 9.83
C ALA A 22 -0.91 -8.70 8.97
N MET A 23 -0.46 -8.70 7.71
CA MET A 23 -0.75 -7.60 6.77
C MET A 23 -2.25 -7.49 6.45
N ALA A 24 -2.96 -8.62 6.37
CA ALA A 24 -4.39 -8.68 6.06
C ALA A 24 -5.30 -8.59 7.30
N TYR A 25 -4.75 -8.48 8.52
CA TYR A 25 -5.50 -8.58 9.78
C TYR A 25 -6.76 -7.71 9.79
N ARG A 26 -6.64 -6.45 9.38
CA ARG A 26 -7.79 -5.52 9.37
C ARG A 26 -8.87 -5.94 8.38
N ALA A 27 -8.49 -6.44 7.21
CA ALA A 27 -9.44 -6.86 6.19
C ALA A 27 -10.17 -8.17 6.57
N LEU A 28 -9.52 -9.05 7.32
CA LEU A 28 -10.07 -10.36 7.70
C LEU A 28 -10.90 -10.32 8.99
N PHE A 29 -10.46 -9.57 10.00
CA PHE A 29 -11.04 -9.65 11.35
C PHE A 29 -11.89 -8.43 11.75
N ILE A 30 -11.83 -7.32 11.02
CA ILE A 30 -12.62 -6.11 11.34
C ILE A 30 -13.84 -6.04 10.42
N LYS A 31 -15.04 -5.88 10.99
CA LYS A 31 -16.28 -5.74 10.22
C LYS A 31 -16.23 -4.44 9.40
N GLY A 32 -16.26 -4.57 8.06
CA GLY A 32 -16.05 -3.45 7.14
C GLY A 32 -14.57 -3.07 6.94
N GLY A 33 -13.64 -3.89 7.42
CA GLY A 33 -12.21 -3.72 7.22
C GLY A 33 -11.84 -3.79 5.74
N LYS A 34 -11.01 -2.84 5.31
CA LYS A 34 -10.50 -2.74 3.94
C LYS A 34 -9.01 -2.46 4.01
N PHE A 35 -8.29 -2.80 2.94
CA PHE A 35 -6.93 -2.31 2.78
C PHE A 35 -6.94 -0.77 2.76
N PRO A 36 -5.95 -0.13 3.40
CA PRO A 36 -5.87 1.32 3.43
C PRO A 36 -5.74 1.85 2.00
N ASN A 37 -6.48 2.91 1.68
CA ASN A 37 -6.32 3.60 0.41
C ASN A 37 -4.96 4.33 0.39
N THR A 38 -4.01 3.81 -0.37
CA THR A 38 -2.69 4.42 -0.60
C THR A 38 -2.69 5.46 -1.71
N HIS A 39 -3.87 5.79 -2.26
CA HIS A 39 -4.00 6.80 -3.29
C HIS A 39 -3.80 8.20 -2.70
N ILE A 40 -2.79 8.93 -3.20
CA ILE A 40 -2.42 10.25 -2.66
C ILE A 40 -3.59 11.25 -2.68
N GLY A 41 -4.41 11.20 -3.73
CA GLY A 41 -5.59 12.06 -3.87
C GLY A 41 -6.74 11.75 -2.90
N ALA A 42 -6.71 10.62 -2.19
CA ALA A 42 -7.65 10.31 -1.12
C ALA A 42 -7.13 10.74 0.26
N SER A 43 -5.85 11.08 0.38
CA SER A 43 -5.23 11.50 1.63
C SER A 43 -5.59 12.94 1.97
N ARG A 44 -6.36 13.15 3.05
CA ARG A 44 -6.69 14.48 3.57
C ARG A 44 -5.43 15.25 3.98
N ALA A 45 -4.51 14.58 4.68
CA ALA A 45 -3.26 15.20 5.11
C ALA A 45 -2.38 15.70 3.94
N MET A 46 -2.42 15.04 2.79
CA MET A 46 -1.69 15.50 1.60
C MET A 46 -2.40 16.68 0.93
N LYS A 47 -3.74 16.66 0.88
CA LYS A 47 -4.54 17.80 0.41
C LYS A 47 -4.32 19.05 1.24
N ASP A 48 -4.28 18.91 2.56
CA ASP A 48 -4.04 20.02 3.50
C ASP A 48 -2.64 20.65 3.29
N ARG A 49 -1.70 19.91 2.72
CA ARG A 49 -0.36 20.39 2.31
C ARG A 49 -0.30 20.91 0.86
N GLY A 50 -1.42 20.93 0.14
CA GLY A 50 -1.47 21.30 -1.28
C GLY A 50 -0.88 20.27 -2.23
N ILE A 51 -0.55 19.06 -1.77
CA ILE A 51 0.06 18.00 -2.59
C ILE A 51 -1.05 17.22 -3.30
N THR A 52 -1.07 17.29 -4.63
CA THR A 52 -2.04 16.58 -5.49
C THR A 52 -1.37 15.45 -6.29
N CYS A 53 -2.14 14.69 -7.08
CA CYS A 53 -1.55 13.59 -7.86
C CYS A 53 -0.57 14.13 -8.92
N ALA A 54 0.42 13.33 -9.30
CA ALA A 54 1.42 13.75 -10.28
C ALA A 54 0.79 14.26 -11.59
N THR A 55 -0.28 13.61 -12.05
CA THR A 55 -1.02 14.01 -13.26
C THR A 55 -1.74 15.34 -13.10
N SER A 56 -2.33 15.64 -11.93
CA SER A 56 -2.96 16.95 -11.70
C SER A 56 -1.93 18.07 -11.61
N GLN A 57 -0.80 17.80 -10.93
CA GLN A 57 0.32 18.76 -10.85
C GLN A 57 0.91 19.06 -12.24
N ASP A 58 1.12 18.03 -13.07
CA ASP A 58 1.62 18.20 -14.44
C ASP A 58 0.63 18.99 -15.31
N ARG A 59 -0.67 18.70 -15.22
CA ARG A 59 -1.72 19.46 -15.94
C ARG A 59 -1.73 20.93 -15.52
N GLU A 60 -1.64 21.20 -14.23
CA GLU A 60 -1.59 22.56 -13.69
C GLU A 60 -0.37 23.31 -14.20
N ALA A 61 0.82 22.70 -14.12
CA ALA A 61 2.06 23.27 -14.64
C ALA A 61 1.97 23.61 -16.14
N ARG A 62 1.45 22.69 -16.96
CA ARG A 62 1.20 22.94 -18.40
C ARG A 62 0.20 24.07 -18.64
N SER A 63 -0.84 24.15 -17.82
CA SER A 63 -1.84 25.22 -17.94
C SER A 63 -1.27 26.59 -17.56
N ASN A 64 -0.39 26.63 -16.56
CA ASN A 64 0.29 27.85 -16.11
C ASN A 64 1.29 28.35 -17.16
N ILE A 65 1.98 27.45 -17.87
CA ILE A 65 2.83 27.80 -19.01
C ILE A 65 2.00 28.44 -20.13
N LYS A 66 0.82 27.90 -20.46
CA LYS A 66 -0.05 28.45 -21.51
C LYS A 66 -0.70 29.79 -21.17
N LYS A 67 -0.79 30.14 -19.89
CA LYS A 67 -1.39 31.38 -19.40
C LYS A 67 -0.41 32.56 -19.33
N LYS A 68 0.90 32.28 -19.46
CA LYS A 68 1.98 33.27 -19.46
C LYS A 68 2.37 33.60 -20.89
#